data_AF-A0A344AZ02-F1
#
_entry.id   AF-A0A344AZ02-F1
#
_cell.length_a   1.000
_cell.length_b   1.000
_cell.length_c   1.000
_cell.angle_alpha   90.00
_cell.angle_beta   90.00
_cell.angle_gamma   90.00
#
_symmetry.space_group_name_H-M   'P 1'
#
loop_
_entity.id
_entity.type
_entity.pdbx_description
1 polymer ?
#
loop_
_entity_poly.entity_id
_entity_poly.type
_entity_poly.pdbx_seq_one_letter_code
_entity_poly.pdbx_strand_id
1 'polypeptide(L)'
;MGDVVVNSLQAMLFFSVSSFLFFLFLSLTTNPLITGTGLFFLTLSIALYVSTCSTWYGMIIFLVYVGAMLVLFMYTVLATSNLLYKYKISWQLMLISFMGTMLLINPLSPDLSKLFMQANSMPNYLILSLACLLFLIMWVLLGIFQSLGKSFKIN
;
A
#
# COMPACT_ATOMS: atom_id res chain seq x y z
N MET A 1 -5.84 28.62 -13.87
CA MET A 1 -6.80 27.91 -12.99
C MET A 1 -7.40 26.67 -13.67
N GLY A 2 -7.67 26.71 -14.98
CA GLY A 2 -8.12 25.53 -15.75
C GLY A 2 -7.11 24.37 -15.77
N ASP A 3 -5.82 24.63 -15.98
CA ASP A 3 -4.80 23.56 -16.12
C ASP A 3 -4.60 22.72 -14.86
N VAL A 4 -4.75 23.33 -13.68
CA VAL A 4 -4.63 22.63 -12.39
C VAL A 4 -5.81 21.68 -12.18
N VAL A 5 -7.01 22.09 -12.58
CA VAL A 5 -8.23 21.27 -12.47
C VAL A 5 -8.14 20.08 -13.43
N VAL A 6 -7.71 20.30 -14.68
CA VAL A 6 -7.57 19.24 -15.68
C VAL A 6 -6.55 18.18 -15.23
N ASN A 7 -5.40 18.61 -14.68
CA ASN A 7 -4.39 17.69 -14.16
C ASN A 7 -4.88 16.89 -12.95
N SER A 8 -5.65 17.52 -12.05
CA SER A 8 -6.22 16.82 -10.88
C SER A 8 -7.25 15.76 -11.28
N LEU A 9 -8.06 16.04 -12.30
CA LEU A 9 -9.11 15.14 -12.79
C LEU A 9 -8.49 13.95 -13.55
N GLN A 10 -7.44 14.20 -14.33
CA GLN A 10 -6.67 13.14 -14.98
C GLN A 10 -6.00 12.21 -13.96
N ALA A 11 -5.44 12.75 -12.87
CA ALA A 11 -4.85 11.96 -11.79
C ALA A 11 -5.90 11.10 -11.07
N MET A 12 -7.10 11.64 -10.81
CA MET A 12 -8.23 10.88 -10.24
C MET A 12 -8.65 9.71 -11.12
N LEU A 13 -8.78 9.93 -12.43
CA LEU A 13 -9.14 8.89 -13.38
C LEU A 13 -8.05 7.82 -13.50
N PHE A 14 -6.78 8.22 -13.49
CA PHE A 14 -5.68 7.26 -13.52
C PHE A 14 -5.66 6.40 -12.25
N PHE A 15 -5.88 7.01 -11.08
CA PHE A 15 -5.96 6.29 -9.81
C PHE A 15 -7.14 5.31 -9.78
N SER A 16 -8.33 5.74 -10.23
CA SER A 16 -9.51 4.88 -10.23
C SER A 16 -9.34 3.67 -11.16
N VAL A 17 -8.85 3.87 -12.38
CA VAL A 17 -8.57 2.78 -13.34
C VAL A 17 -7.48 1.85 -12.81
N SER A 18 -6.41 2.39 -12.24
CA SER A 18 -5.33 1.60 -11.64
C SER A 18 -5.82 0.75 -10.46
N SER A 19 -6.62 1.33 -9.57
CA SER A 19 -7.19 0.62 -8.42
C SER A 19 -8.15 -0.50 -8.85
N PHE A 20 -8.94 -0.27 -9.91
CA PHE A 20 -9.84 -1.27 -10.47
C PHE A 20 -9.08 -2.42 -11.11
N LEU A 21 -8.04 -2.14 -11.91
CA LEU A 21 -7.17 -3.15 -12.49
C LEU A 21 -6.46 -3.97 -11.41
N PHE A 22 -6.00 -3.31 -10.35
CA PHE A 22 -5.39 -3.99 -9.21
C PHE A 22 -6.38 -4.92 -8.51
N PHE A 23 -7.63 -4.48 -8.32
CA PHE A 23 -8.68 -5.31 -7.73
C PHE A 23 -9.02 -6.53 -8.59
N LEU A 24 -9.09 -6.36 -9.92
CA LEU A 24 -9.26 -7.47 -10.86
C LEU A 24 -8.09 -8.46 -10.82
N PHE A 25 -6.86 -7.97 -10.72
CA PHE A 25 -5.70 -8.84 -10.55
C PHE A 25 -5.78 -9.61 -9.23
N LEU A 26 -6.23 -8.96 -8.17
CA LEU A 26 -6.38 -9.56 -6.85
C LEU A 26 -7.45 -10.66 -6.84
N SER A 27 -8.58 -10.46 -7.52
CA SER A 27 -9.68 -11.45 -7.57
C SER A 27 -9.29 -12.73 -8.30
N LEU A 28 -8.30 -12.66 -9.19
CA LEU A 28 -7.71 -13.83 -9.87
C LEU A 28 -6.75 -14.62 -8.96
N THR A 29 -6.35 -14.06 -7.82
CA THR A 29 -5.44 -14.75 -6.88
C THR A 29 -6.24 -15.57 -5.87
N THR A 30 -5.97 -16.87 -5.82
CA THR A 30 -6.62 -17.80 -4.87
C THR A 30 -5.94 -17.83 -3.50
N ASN A 31 -4.80 -17.16 -3.35
CA ASN A 31 -4.02 -17.20 -2.12
C ASN A 31 -4.44 -16.10 -1.15
N PRO A 32 -4.96 -16.46 0.05
CA PRO A 32 -5.42 -15.50 1.06
C PRO A 32 -4.33 -14.52 1.52
N LEU A 33 -3.07 -14.92 1.42
CA LEU A 33 -1.93 -14.10 1.80
C LEU A 33 -1.58 -13.06 0.71
N ILE A 34 -1.76 -13.40 -0.58
CA ILE A 34 -1.62 -12.44 -1.70
C ILE A 34 -2.75 -11.43 -1.67
N THR A 35 -3.99 -11.92 -1.48
CA THR A 35 -5.15 -11.04 -1.39
C THR A 35 -5.06 -10.13 -0.17
N GLY A 36 -4.67 -10.66 0.99
CA GLY A 36 -4.46 -9.86 2.21
C GLY A 36 -3.41 -8.76 2.03
N THR A 37 -2.25 -9.10 1.45
CA THR A 37 -1.20 -8.12 1.16
C THR A 37 -1.65 -7.06 0.17
N GLY A 38 -2.30 -7.45 -0.93
CA GLY A 38 -2.77 -6.47 -1.90
C GLY A 38 -3.88 -5.56 -1.38
N LEU A 39 -4.83 -6.08 -0.58
CA LEU A 39 -5.82 -5.23 0.09
C LEU A 39 -5.18 -4.22 1.05
N PHE A 40 -4.14 -4.65 1.77
CA PHE A 40 -3.35 -3.75 2.61
C PHE A 40 -2.70 -2.62 1.77
N PHE A 41 -2.10 -2.96 0.63
CA PHE A 41 -1.53 -1.95 -0.29
C PHE A 41 -2.56 -0.97 -0.82
N LEU A 42 -3.71 -1.47 -1.23
CA LEU A 42 -4.77 -0.65 -1.81
C LEU A 42 -5.35 0.30 -0.76
N THR A 43 -5.63 -0.18 0.45
CA THR A 43 -6.12 0.65 1.55
C THR A 43 -5.11 1.70 2.00
N LEU A 44 -3.83 1.36 2.04
CA LEU A 44 -2.75 2.31 2.33
C LEU A 44 -2.61 3.38 1.24
N SER A 45 -2.74 3.00 -0.03
CA SER A 45 -2.72 3.95 -1.16
C SER A 45 -3.91 4.90 -1.12
N ILE A 46 -5.11 4.40 -0.78
CA ILE A 46 -6.30 5.23 -0.60
C ILE A 46 -6.13 6.17 0.58
N ALA A 47 -5.62 5.70 1.72
CA ALA A 47 -5.39 6.54 2.89
C ALA A 47 -4.42 7.69 2.59
N LEU A 48 -3.35 7.41 1.84
CA LEU A 48 -2.41 8.42 1.37
C LEU A 48 -3.05 9.37 0.36
N TYR A 49 -3.89 8.87 -0.55
CA TYR A 49 -4.60 9.73 -1.49
C TYR A 49 -5.58 10.67 -0.76
N VAL A 50 -6.41 10.15 0.13
CA VAL A 50 -7.38 10.96 0.88
C VAL A 50 -6.70 11.96 1.81
N SER A 51 -5.54 11.63 2.38
CA SER A 51 -4.79 12.58 3.22
C SER A 51 -4.30 13.82 2.45
N THR A 52 -4.16 13.73 1.12
CA THR A 52 -3.88 14.91 0.29
C THR A 52 -5.08 15.84 0.16
N CYS A 53 -6.31 15.32 0.19
CA CYS A 53 -7.53 16.12 0.14
C CYS A 53 -7.95 16.63 1.52
N SER A 54 -7.91 15.75 2.54
CA SER A 54 -8.20 16.09 3.93
C SER A 54 -7.38 15.21 4.87
N THR A 55 -6.44 15.86 5.56
CA THR A 55 -5.50 15.19 6.47
C THR A 55 -6.23 14.46 7.61
N TRP A 56 -7.30 15.04 8.13
CA TRP A 56 -8.09 14.46 9.23
C TRP A 56 -8.82 13.17 8.81
N TYR A 57 -9.47 13.17 7.64
CA TYR A 57 -10.09 11.97 7.10
C TYR A 57 -9.04 10.92 6.71
N GLY A 58 -7.91 11.33 6.14
CA GLY A 58 -6.79 10.44 5.86
C GLY A 58 -6.27 9.74 7.10
N MET A 59 -6.15 10.46 8.23
CA MET A 59 -5.76 9.88 9.52
C MET A 59 -6.77 8.86 10.05
N ILE A 60 -8.07 9.15 9.95
CA ILE A 60 -9.13 8.23 10.39
C ILE A 60 -9.10 6.96 9.55
N ILE A 61 -9.02 7.10 8.22
CA ILE A 61 -8.94 5.95 7.30
C ILE A 61 -7.67 5.15 7.60
N PHE A 62 -6.53 5.83 7.78
CA PHE A 62 -5.29 5.17 8.13
C PHE A 62 -5.40 4.38 9.44
N LEU A 63 -5.88 4.99 10.53
CA LEU A 63 -6.00 4.29 11.81
C LEU A 63 -6.98 3.11 11.75
N VAL A 64 -8.18 3.35 11.23
CA VAL A 64 -9.27 2.37 11.30
C VAL A 64 -9.08 1.28 10.24
N TYR A 65 -8.89 1.66 8.97
CA TYR A 65 -8.82 0.68 7.89
C TYR A 65 -7.46 0.02 7.78
N VAL A 66 -6.36 0.79 7.81
CA VAL A 66 -5.02 0.16 7.73
C VAL A 66 -4.76 -0.66 9.00
N GLY A 67 -5.18 -0.18 10.17
CA GLY A 67 -5.14 -0.95 11.42
C GLY A 67 -5.94 -2.24 11.36
N ALA A 68 -7.21 -2.19 10.93
CA ALA A 68 -8.04 -3.39 10.78
C ALA A 68 -7.47 -4.39 9.76
N MET A 69 -6.94 -3.89 8.62
CA MET A 69 -6.31 -4.74 7.60
C MET A 69 -5.04 -5.41 8.11
N LEU A 70 -4.27 -4.74 8.99
CA LEU A 70 -3.08 -5.33 9.61
C LEU A 70 -3.46 -6.51 10.52
N VAL A 71 -4.52 -6.36 11.32
CA VAL A 71 -5.05 -7.45 12.16
C VAL A 71 -5.55 -8.61 11.30
N LEU A 72 -6.31 -8.31 10.24
CA LEU A 72 -6.79 -9.33 9.31
C LEU A 72 -5.63 -10.04 8.61
N PHE A 73 -4.58 -9.30 8.22
CA PHE A 73 -3.37 -9.87 7.65
C PHE A 73 -2.64 -10.81 8.62
N MET A 74 -2.47 -10.41 9.89
CA MET A 74 -1.88 -11.29 10.90
C MET A 74 -2.69 -12.57 11.09
N TYR A 75 -4.02 -12.46 11.11
CA TYR A 75 -4.90 -13.61 11.22
C TYR A 75 -4.80 -14.54 10.01
N THR A 76 -4.78 -14.01 8.79
CA THR A 76 -4.63 -14.83 7.58
C THR A 76 -3.27 -15.50 7.52
N VAL A 77 -2.20 -14.81 7.92
CA VAL A 77 -0.85 -15.39 8.04
C VAL A 77 -0.84 -16.56 9.03
N LEU A 78 -1.41 -16.39 10.23
CA LEU A 78 -1.48 -17.46 11.22
C LEU A 78 -2.31 -18.64 10.71
N ALA A 79 -3.48 -18.38 10.15
CA ALA A 79 -4.35 -19.43 9.61
C ALA A 79 -3.70 -20.20 8.43
N THR A 80 -2.87 -19.53 7.64
CA THR A 80 -2.24 -20.11 6.44
C THR A 80 -0.86 -20.68 6.68
N SER A 81 -0.25 -20.42 7.85
CA SER A 81 1.06 -20.96 8.24
C SER A 81 1.16 -22.49 8.21
N ASN A 82 0.02 -23.19 8.26
CA ASN A 82 -0.07 -24.66 8.15
C ASN A 82 -0.12 -25.19 6.71
N LEU A 83 -0.29 -24.33 5.70
CA LEU A 83 -0.36 -24.74 4.30
C LEU A 83 0.91 -24.29 3.57
N LEU A 84 1.73 -25.25 3.16
CA LEU A 84 2.94 -25.03 2.36
C LEU A 84 2.56 -24.54 0.94
N TYR A 85 2.23 -23.26 0.82
CA TYR A 85 1.98 -22.64 -0.47
C TYR A 85 3.30 -22.43 -1.22
N LYS A 86 3.45 -23.05 -2.40
CA LYS A 86 4.55 -22.76 -3.34
C LYS A 86 4.38 -21.35 -3.88
N TYR A 87 4.99 -20.40 -3.19
CA TYR A 87 4.91 -19.00 -3.57
C TYR A 87 5.98 -18.67 -4.62
N LYS A 88 5.54 -18.29 -5.82
CA LYS A 88 6.34 -17.59 -6.81
C LYS A 88 5.80 -16.17 -6.98
N ILE A 89 5.68 -15.41 -5.89
CA ILE A 89 5.60 -13.95 -6.07
C ILE A 89 6.99 -13.48 -6.51
N SER A 90 7.05 -12.86 -7.68
CA SER A 90 8.22 -12.11 -8.05
C SER A 90 8.32 -10.94 -7.08
N TRP A 91 9.42 -10.87 -6.33
CA TRP A 91 9.77 -9.72 -5.50
C TRP A 91 9.66 -8.40 -6.29
N GLN A 92 9.82 -8.48 -7.60
CA GLN A 92 9.62 -7.42 -8.57
C GLN A 92 8.19 -6.85 -8.57
N LEU A 93 7.13 -7.67 -8.54
CA LEU A 93 5.74 -7.19 -8.54
C LEU A 93 5.44 -6.32 -7.32
N MET A 94 5.99 -6.70 -6.17
CA MET A 94 5.76 -6.01 -4.91
C MET A 94 6.58 -4.69 -4.84
N LEU A 95 7.79 -4.66 -5.40
CA LEU A 95 8.56 -3.42 -5.61
C LEU A 95 7.87 -2.48 -6.60
N ILE A 96 7.30 -3.01 -7.68
CA ILE A 96 6.54 -2.21 -8.67
C ILE A 96 5.32 -1.59 -8.01
N SER A 97 4.58 -2.34 -7.19
CA SER A 97 3.48 -1.82 -6.39
C SER A 97 3.94 -0.65 -5.50
N PHE A 98 5.05 -0.81 -4.79
CA PHE A 98 5.58 0.25 -3.93
C PHE A 98 6.01 1.50 -4.71
N MET A 99 6.75 1.30 -5.81
CA MET A 99 7.13 2.41 -6.69
C MET A 99 5.91 3.12 -7.28
N GLY A 100 4.85 2.37 -7.60
CA GLY A 100 3.56 2.93 -8.00
C GLY A 100 2.94 3.80 -6.90
N THR A 101 2.92 3.33 -5.64
CA THR A 101 2.42 4.14 -4.51
C THR A 101 3.24 5.40 -4.29
N MET A 102 4.57 5.34 -4.43
CA MET A 102 5.45 6.51 -4.31
C MET A 102 5.29 7.48 -5.48
N LEU A 103 5.11 6.98 -6.70
CA LEU A 103 4.85 7.78 -7.89
C LEU A 103 3.52 8.52 -7.79
N LEU A 104 2.49 7.93 -7.17
CA LEU A 104 1.21 8.60 -6.94
C LEU A 104 1.31 9.79 -5.96
N ILE A 105 2.33 9.79 -5.10
CA ILE A 105 2.61 10.88 -4.16
C ILE A 105 3.41 12.01 -4.84
N ASN A 106 4.19 11.68 -5.87
CA ASN A 106 5.18 12.57 -6.47
C ASN A 106 4.62 13.75 -7.32
N PRO A 107 3.49 13.67 -8.06
CA PRO A 107 3.03 14.81 -8.85
C PRO A 107 2.35 15.91 -8.05
N LEU A 108 2.20 15.79 -6.72
CA LEU A 108 1.46 16.77 -5.91
C LEU A 108 2.28 17.92 -5.28
N SER A 109 3.60 17.98 -5.48
CA SER A 109 4.36 19.20 -5.19
C SER A 109 5.61 19.30 -6.08
N PRO A 110 5.61 20.17 -7.12
CA PRO A 110 6.81 20.38 -7.93
C PRO A 110 7.95 21.07 -7.15
N ASP A 111 7.71 21.54 -5.92
CA ASP A 111 8.70 22.21 -5.09
C ASP A 111 9.01 21.41 -3.81
N LEU A 112 10.03 20.57 -3.88
CA LEU A 112 10.60 19.83 -2.74
C LEU A 112 11.04 20.77 -1.59
N SER A 113 11.26 22.05 -1.89
CA SER A 113 11.60 23.13 -0.95
C SER A 113 10.39 23.73 -0.21
N LYS A 114 9.18 23.70 -0.79
CA LYS A 114 7.95 24.22 -0.14
C LYS A 114 7.28 23.20 0.77
N LEU A 115 7.58 21.93 0.57
CA LEU A 115 7.18 20.81 1.43
C LEU A 115 7.56 21.08 2.91
N PHE A 116 8.74 21.63 3.17
CA PHE A 116 9.22 21.94 4.54
C PHE A 116 8.54 23.14 5.23
N MET A 117 7.82 24.00 4.52
CA MET A 117 7.32 25.28 5.08
C MET A 117 5.84 25.30 5.46
N GLN A 118 5.06 24.24 5.20
CA GLN A 118 3.62 24.28 5.43
C GLN A 118 3.24 23.63 6.77
N ALA A 119 2.95 24.42 7.82
CA ALA A 119 2.60 23.92 9.17
C ALA A 119 1.37 22.95 9.23
N ASN A 120 0.59 22.81 8.15
CA ASN A 120 -0.46 21.80 7.98
C ASN A 120 0.02 20.46 7.36
N SER A 121 1.30 20.32 7.01
CA SER A 121 1.88 19.13 6.36
C SER A 121 2.43 18.11 7.35
N MET A 122 2.64 18.48 8.63
CA MET A 122 3.15 17.59 9.67
C MET A 122 2.36 16.27 9.79
N PRO A 123 1.01 16.24 9.81
CA PRO A 123 0.27 14.99 9.83
C PRO A 123 0.44 14.16 8.56
N ASN A 124 0.60 14.78 7.38
CA ASN A 124 0.80 14.05 6.13
C ASN A 124 2.18 13.37 6.07
N TYR A 125 3.23 14.01 6.59
CA TYR A 125 4.53 13.37 6.75
C TYR A 125 4.49 12.23 7.76
N LEU A 126 3.70 12.38 8.82
CA LEU A 126 3.50 11.32 9.81
C LEU A 126 2.83 10.11 9.14
N ILE A 127 1.70 10.30 8.44
CA ILE A 127 1.02 9.22 7.71
C ILE A 127 1.97 8.57 6.70
N LEU A 128 2.73 9.36 5.93
CA LEU A 128 3.68 8.86 4.94
C LEU A 128 4.80 8.04 5.57
N SER A 129 5.45 8.56 6.61
CA SER A 129 6.55 7.86 7.31
C SER A 129 6.06 6.57 7.97
N LEU A 130 4.87 6.57 8.56
CA LEU A 130 4.26 5.40 9.18
C LEU A 130 3.82 4.38 8.12
N ALA A 131 3.30 4.84 6.97
CA ALA A 131 2.99 4.00 5.83
C ALA A 131 4.24 3.31 5.26
N CYS A 132 5.36 4.04 5.11
CA CYS A 132 6.65 3.47 4.70
C CYS A 132 7.16 2.43 5.70
N LEU A 133 7.08 2.73 7.00
CA LEU A 133 7.51 1.81 8.04
C LEU A 133 6.66 0.53 8.06
N LEU A 134 5.34 0.66 7.95
CA LEU A 134 4.44 -0.50 7.85
C LEU A 134 4.72 -1.32 6.61
N PHE A 135 4.99 -0.68 5.47
CA PHE A 135 5.39 -1.36 4.25
C PHE A 135 6.68 -2.17 4.46
N LEU A 136 7.70 -1.60 5.11
CA LEU A 136 8.95 -2.30 5.40
C LEU A 136 8.74 -3.49 6.34
N ILE A 137 7.93 -3.34 7.39
CA ILE A 137 7.59 -4.44 8.29
C ILE A 137 6.89 -5.56 7.53
N MET A 138 5.90 -5.21 6.72
CA MET A 138 5.17 -6.14 5.85
C MET A 138 6.11 -6.89 4.91
N TRP A 139 7.07 -6.18 4.32
CA TRP A 139 8.08 -6.72 3.44
C TRP A 139 8.96 -7.75 4.14
N VAL A 140 9.46 -7.40 5.33
CA VAL A 140 10.29 -8.29 6.14
C VAL A 140 9.50 -9.54 6.56
N LEU A 141 8.26 -9.39 7.02
CA LEU A 141 7.39 -10.51 7.39
C LEU A 141 7.21 -11.47 6.22
N LEU A 142 6.85 -10.97 5.04
CA LEU A 142 6.71 -11.79 3.84
C LEU A 142 8.01 -12.51 3.46
N GLY A 143 9.14 -11.83 3.59
CA GLY A 143 10.46 -12.42 3.36
C GLY A 143 10.76 -13.60 4.31
N ILE A 144 10.43 -13.44 5.59
CA ILE A 144 10.58 -14.50 6.60
C ILE A 144 9.66 -15.68 6.29
N PHE A 145 8.38 -15.44 5.97
CA PHE A 145 7.45 -16.53 5.63
C PHE A 145 7.89 -17.29 4.38
N GLN A 146 8.41 -16.58 3.37
CA GLN A 146 8.95 -17.23 2.16
C GLN A 146 10.24 -18.01 2.43
N SER A 147 11.11 -17.55 3.33
CA SER A 147 12.35 -18.27 3.67
C SER A 147 12.05 -19.55 4.45
N LEU A 148 11.11 -19.48 5.41
CA LEU A 148 10.64 -20.64 6.17
C LEU A 148 10.04 -21.71 5.25
N GLY A 149 9.21 -21.31 4.28
CA GLY A 149 8.62 -22.25 3.30
C GLY A 149 9.65 -22.95 2.41
N LYS A 150 10.85 -22.39 2.21
CA LYS A 150 11.95 -23.04 1.49
C LYS A 150 12.75 -24.01 2.38
N SER A 151 12.89 -23.72 3.67
CA SER A 151 13.66 -24.56 4.61
C SER A 151 13.03 -25.94 4.83
N PHE A 152 11.70 -26.06 4.74
CA PHE A 152 10.99 -27.34 4.86
C PHE A 152 11.10 -28.26 3.64
N LYS A 153 11.75 -27.82 2.55
CA LYS A 153 12.00 -28.67 1.36
C LYS A 153 13.25 -29.56 1.50
N ILE A 154 13.92 -29.56 2.63
CA ILE A 154 15.04 -30.46 2.92
C ILE A 154 14.48 -31.63 3.72
N ASN A 155 13.82 -32.56 3.02
CA ASN A 155 13.66 -33.98 3.33
C ASN A 155 12.88 -34.66 2.21
#